data_AF-A0A4Q1JSK6-F1
#
_entry.id   AF-A0A4Q1JSK6-F1
#
_cell.length_a   1.000
_cell.length_b   1.000
_cell.length_c   1.000
_cell.angle_alpha   90.00
_cell.angle_beta   90.00
_cell.angle_gamma   90.00
#
_symmetry.space_group_name_H-M   'P 1'
#
loop_
_entity.id
_entity.type
_entity.pdbx_description
1 polymer ?
#
loop_
_entity_poly.entity_id
_entity_poly.type
_entity_poly.pdbx_seq_one_letter_code
_entity_poly.pdbx_strand_id
1 'polypeptide(L)'
;MNRWYGKVLGLVAGTLLFRPNPLFGALIGTLIGHAFDRDWFKLAKDNPYRVFDLTSDATDAEVDQAYRKLISQYHPDRYHDAAPELREQAESKARELNSAYDRIKTLRKRRG
;
A
#
# COMPACT_ATOMS: atom_id res chain seq x y z
N MET A 1 2.13 -12.64 -13.72
CA MET A 1 2.95 -13.76 -13.19
C MET A 1 2.10 -14.55 -12.21
N ASN A 2 1.94 -15.85 -12.44
CA ASN A 2 0.90 -16.68 -11.82
C ASN A 2 1.03 -16.73 -10.29
N ARG A 3 -0.02 -16.32 -9.57
CA ARG A 3 -0.11 -16.23 -8.10
C ARG A 3 -0.29 -17.59 -7.41
N TRP A 4 0.41 -18.62 -7.90
CA TRP A 4 0.29 -20.01 -7.43
C TRP A 4 1.56 -20.54 -6.76
N TYR A 5 2.67 -19.79 -6.87
CA TYR A 5 3.95 -20.20 -6.34
C TYR A 5 3.97 -20.26 -4.81
N GLY A 6 3.26 -19.36 -4.11
CA GLY A 6 3.22 -19.35 -2.65
C GLY A 6 2.60 -20.62 -2.06
N LYS A 7 1.52 -21.13 -2.66
CA LYS A 7 0.88 -22.39 -2.26
C LYS A 7 1.77 -23.61 -2.47
N VAL A 8 2.44 -23.68 -3.62
CA VAL A 8 3.29 -24.82 -3.96
C VAL A 8 4.54 -24.85 -3.08
N LEU A 9 5.20 -23.70 -2.88
CA LEU A 9 6.33 -23.58 -1.96
C LEU A 9 5.91 -23.85 -0.51
N GLY A 10 4.77 -23.33 -0.07
CA GLY A 10 4.24 -23.56 1.27
C GLY A 10 3.94 -25.03 1.53
N LEU A 11 3.35 -25.74 0.57
CA LEU A 11 3.06 -27.17 0.67
C LEU A 11 4.34 -28.01 0.75
N VAL A 12 5.34 -27.72 -0.10
CA VAL A 12 6.63 -28.45 -0.10
C VAL A 12 7.47 -28.14 1.14
N ALA A 13 7.54 -26.88 1.57
CA ALA A 13 8.27 -26.50 2.78
C ALA A 13 7.59 -27.05 4.05
N GLY A 14 6.26 -26.97 4.12
CA GLY A 14 5.48 -27.46 5.26
C GLY A 14 5.60 -28.98 5.44
N THR A 15 5.56 -29.74 4.34
CA THR A 15 5.76 -31.20 4.36
C THR A 15 7.18 -31.61 4.76
N LEU A 16 8.20 -30.85 4.35
CA LEU A 16 9.61 -31.14 4.68
C LEU A 16 9.98 -30.77 6.13
N LEU A 17 9.43 -29.68 6.68
CA LEU A 17 9.75 -29.21 8.03
C LEU A 17 9.06 -30.01 9.14
N PHE A 18 7.84 -30.51 8.90
CA PHE A 18 7.10 -31.35 9.85
C PHE A 18 7.26 -32.84 9.52
N ARG A 19 8.51 -33.31 9.59
CA ARG A 19 8.88 -34.71 9.36
C ARG A 19 8.14 -35.74 10.23
N PRO A 20 7.68 -35.44 11.47
CA PRO A 20 6.86 -36.36 12.27
C PRO A 20 5.40 -36.49 11.81
N ASN A 21 4.82 -35.46 11.17
CA ASN A 21 3.41 -35.42 10.77
C ASN A 21 3.24 -34.58 9.46
N PRO A 22 3.58 -35.17 8.29
CA PRO A 22 3.70 -34.43 7.04
C PRO A 22 2.36 -33.86 6.51
N LEU A 23 1.23 -34.51 6.82
CA LEU A 23 -0.11 -34.02 6.44
C LEU A 23 -0.48 -32.72 7.16
N PHE A 24 -0.07 -32.58 8.42
CA PHE A 24 -0.32 -31.38 9.21
C PHE A 24 0.54 -30.20 8.69
N GLY A 25 1.80 -30.50 8.35
CA GLY A 25 2.70 -29.55 7.69
C GLY A 25 2.21 -29.10 6.32
N ALA A 26 1.66 -30.00 5.51
CA ALA A 26 1.04 -29.67 4.22
C ALA A 26 -0.16 -28.72 4.39
N LEU A 27 -1.00 -28.97 5.39
CA LEU A 27 -2.20 -28.17 5.66
C LEU A 27 -1.84 -26.75 6.08
N ILE A 28 -0.95 -26.61 7.07
CA ILE A 28 -0.46 -25.31 7.54
C ILE A 28 0.31 -24.58 6.43
N GLY A 29 1.19 -25.29 5.73
CA GLY A 29 1.98 -24.74 4.62
C GLY A 29 1.12 -24.22 3.48
N THR A 30 0.04 -24.92 3.13
CA THR A 30 -0.91 -24.48 2.10
C THR A 30 -1.72 -23.27 2.55
N LEU A 31 -2.13 -23.21 3.83
CA LEU A 31 -2.85 -22.05 4.39
C LEU A 31 -1.97 -20.79 4.43
N ILE A 32 -0.72 -20.92 4.87
CA ILE A 32 0.26 -19.83 4.90
C ILE A 32 0.62 -19.40 3.47
N GLY A 33 0.89 -20.36 2.58
CA GLY A 33 1.17 -20.09 1.17
C GLY A 33 0.01 -19.39 0.46
N HIS A 34 -1.23 -19.76 0.77
CA HIS A 34 -2.44 -19.10 0.25
C HIS A 34 -2.62 -17.68 0.80
N ALA A 35 -2.29 -17.42 2.07
CA ALA A 35 -2.31 -16.08 2.66
C ALA A 35 -1.22 -15.16 2.04
N PHE A 36 -0.05 -15.71 1.71
CA PHE A 36 1.03 -14.99 1.03
C PHE A 36 0.68 -14.70 -0.44
N ASP A 37 -0.01 -15.61 -1.13
CA ASP A 37 -0.53 -15.41 -2.50
C ASP A 37 -1.72 -14.41 -2.55
N ARG A 38 -2.48 -14.26 -1.45
CA ARG A 38 -3.69 -13.41 -1.35
C ARG A 38 -3.52 -12.17 -0.46
N ASP A 39 -2.62 -11.28 -0.83
CA ASP A 39 -2.83 -9.85 -0.52
C ASP A 39 -2.61 -9.41 0.96
N TRP A 40 -1.98 -10.23 1.83
CA TRP A 40 -1.60 -9.81 3.21
C TRP A 40 -0.79 -8.49 3.23
N PHE A 41 0.01 -8.25 2.19
CA PHE A 41 0.80 -7.01 2.02
C PHE A 41 0.16 -5.97 1.11
N LYS A 42 -0.90 -6.28 0.38
CA LYS A 42 -1.54 -5.32 -0.54
C LYS A 42 -2.48 -4.36 0.19
N LEU A 43 -3.15 -4.80 1.25
CA LEU A 43 -3.86 -3.90 2.15
C LEU A 43 -2.92 -2.85 2.78
N ALA A 44 -1.66 -3.21 3.01
CA ALA A 44 -0.64 -2.29 3.52
C ALA A 44 -0.08 -1.32 2.46
N LYS A 45 -0.21 -1.64 1.16
CA LYS A 45 0.41 -0.91 0.04
C LYS A 45 -0.56 0.00 -0.71
N ASP A 46 -1.85 -0.30 -0.73
CA ASP A 46 -2.89 0.46 -1.43
C ASP A 46 -3.64 1.47 -0.54
N ASN A 47 -3.15 1.69 0.70
CA ASN A 47 -3.79 2.58 1.64
C ASN A 47 -3.44 4.05 1.29
N PRO A 48 -4.39 4.87 0.78
CA PRO A 48 -4.11 6.24 0.35
C PRO A 48 -3.78 7.18 1.51
N TYR A 49 -4.13 6.81 2.75
CA TYR A 49 -3.82 7.60 3.94
C TYR A 49 -2.30 7.61 4.24
N ARG A 50 -1.57 6.58 3.82
CA ARG A 50 -0.11 6.49 4.02
C ARG A 50 0.68 7.55 3.27
N VAL A 51 0.14 8.08 2.16
CA VAL A 51 0.79 9.18 1.42
C VAL A 51 0.90 10.44 2.29
N PHE A 52 -0.03 10.60 3.23
CA PHE A 52 -0.05 11.68 4.22
C PHE A 52 0.56 11.29 5.57
N ASP A 53 1.13 10.08 5.69
CA ASP A 53 1.53 9.44 6.95
C ASP A 53 0.39 9.35 7.98
N LEU A 54 -0.83 9.14 7.49
CA LEU A 54 -2.04 9.00 8.29
C LEU A 54 -2.54 7.56 8.28
N THR A 55 -3.33 7.24 9.30
CA THR A 55 -4.09 6.00 9.41
C THR A 55 -5.50 6.16 8.79
N SER A 56 -6.20 5.06 8.53
CA SER A 56 -7.55 5.08 7.94
C SER A 56 -8.63 5.67 8.85
N ASP A 57 -8.29 5.81 10.12
CA ASP A 57 -9.04 6.35 11.25
C ASP A 57 -8.89 7.88 11.38
N ALA A 58 -7.99 8.49 10.60
CA ALA A 58 -7.88 9.93 10.51
C ALA A 58 -9.20 10.59 10.10
N THR A 59 -9.48 11.74 10.70
CA THR A 59 -10.65 12.57 10.46
C THR A 59 -10.57 13.32 9.12
N ASP A 60 -11.68 13.90 8.68
CA ASP A 60 -11.71 14.74 7.48
C ASP A 60 -10.83 15.98 7.61
N ALA A 61 -10.83 16.60 8.80
CA ALA A 61 -10.00 17.75 9.09
C ALA A 61 -8.50 17.43 9.02
N GLU A 62 -8.07 16.29 9.58
CA GLU A 62 -6.66 15.87 9.56
C GLU A 62 -6.17 15.59 8.14
N VAL A 63 -6.98 14.91 7.33
CA VAL A 63 -6.64 14.65 5.92
C VAL A 63 -6.55 15.95 5.13
N ASP A 64 -7.51 16.86 5.29
CA ASP A 64 -7.51 18.15 4.59
C ASP A 64 -6.32 19.03 5.02
N GLN A 65 -5.96 19.02 6.31
CA GLN A 65 -4.80 19.73 6.83
C GLN A 65 -3.49 19.17 6.28
N ALA A 66 -3.31 17.86 6.32
CA ALA A 66 -2.12 17.20 5.80
C ALA A 66 -1.95 17.43 4.29
N TYR A 67 -3.05 17.36 3.53
CA TYR A 67 -3.07 17.67 2.11
C TYR A 67 -2.59 19.09 1.81
N ARG A 68 -3.17 20.11 2.46
CA ARG A 68 -2.77 21.51 2.28
C ARG A 68 -1.29 21.72 2.64
N LYS A 69 -0.83 21.09 3.72
CA LYS A 69 0.55 21.19 4.19
C LYS A 69 1.54 20.59 3.19
N LEU A 70 1.24 19.43 2.59
CA LEU A 70 2.14 18.77 1.64
C LEU A 70 2.09 19.43 0.26
N ILE A 71 0.92 19.84 -0.23
CA ILE A 71 0.81 20.55 -1.52
C ILE A 71 1.55 21.88 -1.47
N SER A 72 1.46 22.63 -0.36
CA SER A 72 2.22 23.88 -0.22
C SER A 72 3.74 23.69 -0.16
N GLN A 73 4.22 22.49 0.17
CA GLN A 73 5.65 22.14 0.13
C GLN A 73 6.08 21.74 -1.27
N TYR A 74 5.30 20.90 -1.97
CA TYR A 74 5.64 20.35 -3.28
C TYR A 74 5.00 21.09 -4.47
N HIS A 75 4.43 22.29 -4.25
CA HIS A 75 3.77 23.04 -5.31
C HIS A 75 4.76 23.38 -6.43
N PRO A 76 4.45 23.10 -7.72
CA PRO A 76 5.38 23.30 -8.82
C PRO A 76 5.88 24.75 -8.93
N ASP A 77 5.05 25.75 -8.58
CA ASP A 77 5.44 27.17 -8.59
C ASP A 77 6.63 27.47 -7.68
N ARG A 78 6.81 26.71 -6.58
CA ARG A 78 7.96 26.89 -5.67
C ARG A 78 9.28 26.42 -6.27
N TYR A 79 9.21 25.62 -7.32
CA TYR A 79 10.36 25.01 -7.99
C TYR A 79 10.51 25.51 -9.42
N HIS A 80 9.87 26.63 -9.79
CA HIS A 80 9.93 27.15 -11.16
C HIS A 80 11.37 27.49 -11.59
N ASP A 81 12.18 28.03 -10.68
CA ASP A 81 13.60 28.34 -10.87
C ASP A 81 14.55 27.18 -10.51
N ALA A 82 14.01 26.04 -10.06
CA ALA A 82 14.82 24.90 -9.64
C ALA A 82 15.32 24.08 -10.83
N ALA A 83 16.29 23.21 -10.58
CA ALA A 83 16.76 22.25 -11.58
C ALA A 83 15.60 21.40 -12.12
N PRO A 84 15.63 21.00 -13.41
CA PRO A 84 14.55 20.23 -14.05
C PRO A 84 14.17 18.98 -13.25
N GLU A 85 15.14 18.26 -12.71
CA GLU A 85 14.94 17.05 -11.90
C GLU A 85 14.13 17.32 -10.63
N LEU A 86 14.40 18.44 -9.93
CA LEU A 86 13.67 18.82 -8.72
C LEU A 86 12.23 19.20 -9.05
N ARG A 87 12.03 19.83 -10.20
CA ARG A 87 10.70 20.22 -10.69
C ARG A 87 9.86 18.99 -11.04
N GLU A 88 10.46 18.02 -11.72
CA GLU A 88 9.81 16.73 -12.02
C GLU A 88 9.47 15.96 -10.74
N GLN A 89 10.37 15.93 -9.76
CA GLN A 89 10.12 15.30 -8.46
C GLN A 89 8.96 15.95 -7.72
N ALA A 90 8.93 17.29 -7.67
CA ALA A 90 7.83 18.05 -7.07
C ALA A 90 6.50 17.78 -7.78
N GLU A 91 6.48 17.78 -9.12
CA GLU A 91 5.29 17.49 -9.91
C GLU A 91 4.80 16.04 -9.70
N SER A 92 5.72 15.07 -9.65
CA SER A 92 5.40 13.68 -9.34
C SER A 92 4.78 13.56 -7.95
N LYS A 93 5.35 14.24 -6.95
CA LYS A 93 4.83 14.23 -5.58
C LYS A 93 3.47 14.91 -5.47
N ALA A 94 3.28 16.06 -6.11
CA ALA A 94 2.00 16.75 -6.16
C ALA A 94 0.90 15.87 -6.79
N ARG A 95 1.21 15.16 -7.89
CA ARG A 95 0.29 14.20 -8.52
C ARG A 95 -0.07 13.05 -7.59
N GLU A 96 0.91 12.49 -6.89
CA GLU A 96 0.69 11.42 -5.90
C GLU A 96 -0.25 11.88 -4.78
N LEU A 97 -0.04 13.08 -4.25
CA LEU A 97 -0.86 13.68 -3.21
C LEU A 97 -2.31 13.92 -3.66
N ASN A 98 -2.51 14.47 -4.86
CA ASN A 98 -3.84 14.70 -5.43
C ASN A 98 -4.59 13.37 -5.61
N SER A 99 -3.93 12.37 -6.20
CA SER A 99 -4.53 11.05 -6.41
C SER A 99 -4.94 10.38 -5.10
N ALA A 100 -4.09 10.46 -4.07
CA ALA A 100 -4.39 9.92 -2.75
C ALA A 100 -5.59 10.63 -2.10
N TYR A 101 -5.65 11.95 -2.19
CA TYR A 101 -6.73 12.76 -1.66
C TYR A 101 -8.07 12.42 -2.32
N ASP A 102 -8.12 12.35 -3.65
CA ASP A 102 -9.31 11.99 -4.41
C ASP A 102 -9.80 10.57 -4.05
N ARG A 103 -8.87 9.64 -3.86
CA ARG A 103 -9.17 8.27 -3.45
C ARG A 103 -9.76 8.21 -2.04
N ILE A 104 -9.23 8.99 -1.09
CA ILE A 104 -9.79 9.11 0.27
C ILE A 104 -11.22 9.69 0.21
N LYS A 105 -11.43 10.79 -0.51
CA LYS A 105 -12.77 11.40 -0.66
C LYS A 105 -13.77 10.43 -1.29
N THR A 106 -13.35 9.68 -2.31
CA THR A 106 -14.19 8.65 -2.95
C THR A 106 -14.55 7.52 -1.99
N LEU A 107 -13.58 7.03 -1.20
CA LEU A 107 -13.80 5.97 -0.21
C LEU A 107 -14.78 6.42 0.88
N ARG A 108 -14.68 7.67 1.35
CA ARG A 108 -15.59 8.23 2.35
C ARG A 108 -17.00 8.44 1.80
N LYS A 109 -17.13 8.96 0.57
CA LYS A 109 -18.42 9.13 -0.11
C LYS A 109 -19.16 7.80 -0.31
N ARG A 110 -18.46 6.68 -0.49
CA ARG A 110 -19.08 5.34 -0.61
C ARG A 110 -19.50 4.73 0.73
N ARG A 111 -19.02 5.26 1.86
CA ARG A 111 -19.29 4.75 3.21
C ARG A 111 -20.43 5.48 3.93
N GLY A 112 -20.75 6.71 3.51
CA GLY A 112 -21.94 7.45 3.94
C GLY A 112 -23.10 7.20 3.00
#